data_AF-A0A6C0AXE7-F1
#
_entry.id   AF-A0A6C0AXE7-F1
#
_cell.length_a   1.000
_cell.length_b   1.000
_cell.length_c   1.000
_cell.angle_alpha   90.00
_cell.angle_beta   90.00
_cell.angle_gamma   90.00
#
_symmetry.space_group_name_H-M   'P 1'
#
loop_
_entity.id
_entity.type
_entity.pdbx_description
1 polymer ?
#
loop_
_entity_poly.entity_id
_entity_poly.type
_entity_poly.pdbx_seq_one_letter_code
_entity_poly.pdbx_strand_id
1 'polypeptide(L)'
;MDMDMNMNMDKMLDESKIARGGLLLILAVVGNYSGELLSCQFRKLLTENIFMKHFATFFILYFAVDFTMDKPQHPFTILHYSLIIYIAFLLFNKLDIIFTIVVFILWSLIYFLLTYKTYLNYGNKNGKNNENINIVNNVSNILKITTVLLLLIGFVIYFNKQYKDHRKNWSSIKFMFGNVNCDSLK
;
A
#
# COMPACT_ATOMS: atom_id res chain seq x y z
N MET A 1 -24.47 -12.00 -30.59
CA MET A 1 -25.11 -12.27 -29.28
C MET A 1 -24.07 -12.42 -28.16
N ASP A 2 -22.94 -13.12 -28.39
CA ASP A 2 -21.83 -13.18 -27.41
C ASP A 2 -21.07 -11.84 -27.22
N MET A 3 -20.97 -11.03 -28.27
CA MET A 3 -20.26 -9.74 -28.23
C MET A 3 -20.99 -8.68 -27.38
N ASP A 4 -22.32 -8.62 -27.45
CA ASP A 4 -23.15 -7.71 -26.63
C ASP A 4 -23.20 -8.16 -25.16
N MET A 5 -23.13 -9.47 -24.90
CA MET A 5 -23.09 -10.01 -23.54
C MET A 5 -21.75 -9.71 -22.85
N ASN A 6 -20.62 -9.80 -23.57
CA ASN A 6 -19.32 -9.40 -23.06
C ASN A 6 -19.24 -7.89 -22.79
N MET A 7 -19.80 -7.07 -23.68
CA MET A 7 -19.81 -5.62 -23.52
C MET A 7 -20.65 -5.16 -22.32
N ASN A 8 -21.77 -5.83 -22.04
CA ASN A 8 -22.59 -5.56 -20.86
C ASN A 8 -21.90 -6.03 -19.57
N MET A 9 -21.17 -7.14 -19.60
CA MET A 9 -20.45 -7.64 -18.42
C MET A 9 -19.23 -6.77 -18.07
N ASP A 10 -18.46 -6.29 -19.05
CA ASP A 10 -17.35 -5.36 -18.83
C ASP A 10 -17.84 -4.02 -18.28
N LYS A 11 -18.97 -3.51 -18.79
CA LYS A 11 -19.57 -2.27 -18.29
C LYS A 11 -20.06 -2.40 -16.85
N MET A 12 -20.67 -3.54 -16.49
CA MET A 12 -21.05 -3.84 -15.10
C MET A 12 -19.83 -3.97 -14.19
N LEU A 13 -18.73 -4.56 -14.67
CA LEU A 13 -17.48 -4.66 -13.91
C LEU A 13 -16.86 -3.28 -13.65
N ASP A 14 -16.86 -2.36 -14.63
CA ASP A 14 -16.32 -1.02 -14.46
C ASP A 14 -17.16 -0.14 -13.51
N GLU A 15 -18.49 -0.21 -13.58
CA GLU A 15 -19.36 0.47 -12.61
C GLU A 15 -19.10 -0.03 -11.18
N SER A 16 -18.88 -1.34 -11.02
CA SER A 16 -18.54 -1.92 -9.72
C SER A 16 -17.18 -1.43 -9.19
N LYS A 17 -16.19 -1.18 -10.06
CA LYS A 17 -14.86 -0.67 -9.69
C LYS A 17 -14.91 0.78 -9.24
N ILE A 18 -15.66 1.63 -9.93
CA ILE A 18 -15.87 3.03 -9.56
C ILE A 18 -16.55 3.11 -8.19
N ALA A 19 -17.60 2.31 -7.97
CA ALA A 19 -18.29 2.23 -6.69
C ALA A 19 -17.37 1.76 -5.55
N ARG A 20 -16.60 0.68 -5.77
CA ARG A 20 -15.61 0.18 -4.79
C ARG A 20 -14.56 1.22 -4.44
N GLY A 21 -14.02 1.92 -5.43
CA GLY A 21 -13.04 2.99 -5.22
C GLY A 21 -13.59 4.16 -4.40
N GLY A 22 -14.79 4.64 -4.75
CA GLY A 22 -15.48 5.70 -4.00
C GLY A 22 -15.78 5.32 -2.55
N LEU A 23 -16.24 4.08 -2.33
CA LEU A 23 -16.50 3.55 -0.99
C LEU A 23 -15.22 3.47 -0.14
N LEU A 24 -14.10 3.01 -0.72
CA LEU A 24 -12.82 2.96 -0.01
C LEU A 24 -12.35 4.35 0.43
N LEU A 25 -12.53 5.37 -0.42
CA LEU A 25 -12.18 6.75 -0.06
C LEU A 25 -13.02 7.26 1.12
N ILE A 26 -14.34 7.05 1.08
CA ILE A 26 -15.24 7.45 2.17
C ILE A 26 -14.87 6.73 3.47
N LEU A 27 -14.62 5.42 3.41
CA LEU A 27 -14.21 4.63 4.58
C LEU A 27 -12.88 5.11 5.17
N ALA A 28 -11.92 5.49 4.33
CA ALA A 28 -10.64 6.02 4.79
C ALA A 28 -10.80 7.34 5.57
N VAL A 29 -11.64 8.26 5.07
CA VAL A 29 -11.91 9.55 5.74
C VAL A 29 -12.68 9.35 7.05
N VAL A 30 -13.73 8.51 7.02
CA VAL A 30 -14.56 8.22 8.20
C VAL A 30 -13.80 7.42 9.25
N GLY A 31 -12.83 6.60 8.84
CA GLY A 31 -11.97 5.81 9.73
C GLY A 31 -11.25 6.65 10.79
N ASN A 32 -10.82 7.87 10.45
CA ASN A 32 -10.14 8.78 11.39
C ASN A 32 -11.03 9.21 12.56
N TYR A 33 -12.34 9.33 12.35
CA TYR A 33 -13.30 9.74 13.39
C TYR A 33 -13.91 8.53 14.11
N SER A 34 -13.93 7.37 13.47
CA SER A 34 -14.56 6.16 13.98
C SER A 34 -13.87 5.55 15.21
N GLY A 35 -12.64 5.97 15.52
CA GLY A 35 -11.92 5.52 16.71
C GLY A 35 -12.63 5.88 18.04
N GLU A 36 -13.46 6.93 18.04
CA GLU A 36 -14.23 7.37 19.21
C GLU A 36 -15.49 6.53 19.46
N LEU A 37 -16.00 5.83 18.44
CA LEU A 37 -17.16 4.94 18.55
C LEU A 37 -16.84 3.62 19.24
N LEU A 38 -15.55 3.27 19.34
CA LEU A 38 -15.10 2.03 19.98
C LEU A 38 -15.35 2.09 21.49
N SER A 39 -15.71 0.94 22.08
CA SER A 39 -15.90 0.84 23.53
C SER A 39 -14.64 1.30 24.28
N CYS A 40 -14.80 1.89 25.46
CA CYS A 40 -13.67 2.42 26.23
C CYS A 40 -12.56 1.37 26.46
N GLN A 41 -12.93 0.09 26.64
CA GLN A 41 -11.97 -1.01 26.79
C GLN A 41 -11.19 -1.28 25.51
N PHE A 42 -11.87 -1.32 24.36
CA PHE A 42 -11.23 -1.57 23.08
C PHE A 42 -10.36 -0.39 22.63
N ARG A 43 -10.83 0.84 22.87
CA ARG A 43 -10.05 2.06 22.69
C ARG A 43 -8.80 2.05 23.56
N LYS A 44 -8.92 1.72 24.85
CA LYS A 44 -7.76 1.62 25.77
C LYS A 44 -6.74 0.61 25.24
N LEU A 45 -7.19 -0.57 24.82
CA LEU A 45 -6.34 -1.60 24.25
C LEU A 45 -5.60 -1.14 22.99
N LEU A 46 -6.28 -0.45 22.06
CA LEU A 46 -5.66 0.08 20.85
C LEU A 46 -4.75 1.27 21.14
N THR A 47 -5.06 2.12 22.11
CA THR A 47 -4.25 3.31 22.41
C THR A 47 -3.00 2.95 23.19
N GLU A 48 -3.09 2.06 24.18
CA GLU A 48 -1.99 1.72 25.10
C GLU A 48 -1.05 0.63 24.55
N ASN A 49 -1.53 -0.22 23.65
CA ASN A 49 -0.71 -1.32 23.11
C ASN A 49 -0.38 -1.10 21.63
N ILE A 50 0.88 -0.73 21.37
CA ILE A 50 1.40 -0.53 20.03
C ILE A 50 1.31 -1.79 19.16
N PHE A 51 1.46 -2.99 19.73
CA PHE A 51 1.31 -4.24 19.00
C PHE A 51 -0.13 -4.45 18.53
N MET A 52 -1.13 -4.02 19.33
CA MET A 52 -2.53 -4.11 18.93
C MET A 52 -2.86 -3.13 17.79
N LYS A 53 -2.22 -1.95 17.73
CA LYS A 53 -2.33 -1.06 16.57
C LYS A 53 -1.81 -1.73 15.31
N HIS A 54 -0.62 -2.33 15.37
CA HIS A 54 -0.02 -3.04 14.24
C HIS A 54 -0.85 -4.23 13.78
N PHE A 55 -1.37 -5.00 14.74
CA PHE A 55 -2.30 -6.09 14.47
C PHE A 55 -3.55 -5.58 13.73
N ALA A 56 -4.23 -4.55 14.25
CA ALA A 56 -5.41 -3.98 13.60
C ALA A 56 -5.10 -3.46 12.19
N THR A 57 -3.98 -2.73 12.00
CA THR A 57 -3.54 -2.24 10.69
C THR A 57 -3.31 -3.38 9.70
N PHE A 58 -2.69 -4.48 10.14
CA PHE A 58 -2.48 -5.65 9.28
C PHE A 58 -3.80 -6.28 8.82
N PHE A 59 -4.78 -6.42 9.72
CA PHE A 59 -6.10 -6.97 9.36
C PHE A 59 -6.87 -6.07 8.39
N ILE A 60 -6.82 -4.74 8.61
CA ILE A 60 -7.42 -3.78 7.67
C ILE A 60 -6.78 -3.93 6.29
N LEU A 61 -5.45 -4.04 6.23
CA LEU A 61 -4.73 -4.26 4.98
C LEU A 61 -5.11 -5.60 4.33
N TYR A 62 -5.23 -6.69 5.11
CA TYR A 62 -5.63 -7.99 4.62
C TYR A 62 -7.00 -7.95 3.93
N PHE A 63 -7.99 -7.34 4.57
CA PHE A 63 -9.32 -7.16 3.98
C PHE A 63 -9.31 -6.23 2.77
N ALA A 64 -8.50 -5.17 2.79
CA ALA A 64 -8.38 -4.26 1.65
C ALA A 64 -7.78 -4.95 0.41
N VAL A 65 -6.77 -5.81 0.60
CA VAL A 65 -6.19 -6.59 -0.50
C VAL A 65 -7.23 -7.54 -1.09
N ASP A 66 -7.98 -8.27 -0.26
CA ASP A 66 -9.06 -9.15 -0.74
C ASP A 66 -10.14 -8.37 -1.49
N PHE A 67 -10.61 -7.26 -0.92
CA PHE A 67 -11.66 -6.41 -1.52
C PHE A 67 -11.29 -5.81 -2.88
N THR A 68 -10.00 -5.53 -3.09
CA THR A 68 -9.48 -4.92 -4.33
C THR A 68 -9.18 -5.94 -5.44
N MET A 69 -9.31 -7.24 -5.17
CA MET A 69 -9.09 -8.27 -6.19
C MET A 69 -10.32 -8.44 -7.09
N ASP A 70 -10.06 -8.51 -8.40
CA ASP A 70 -11.09 -8.72 -9.43
C ASP A 70 -11.65 -10.15 -9.42
N LYS A 71 -10.89 -11.12 -8.89
CA LYS A 71 -11.25 -12.53 -8.86
C LYS A 71 -10.92 -13.12 -7.50
N PRO A 72 -11.76 -14.03 -6.96
CA PRO A 72 -11.45 -14.75 -5.74
C PRO A 72 -10.06 -15.40 -5.83
N GLN A 73 -9.21 -15.13 -4.84
CA GLN A 73 -7.89 -15.75 -4.71
C GLN A 73 -7.86 -16.68 -3.51
N HIS A 74 -6.92 -17.61 -3.53
CA HIS A 74 -6.69 -18.50 -2.40
C HIS A 74 -6.27 -17.66 -1.16
N PRO A 75 -6.80 -17.94 0.06
CA PRO A 75 -6.54 -17.12 1.25
C PRO A 75 -5.06 -16.94 1.59
N PHE A 76 -4.23 -17.97 1.35
CA PHE A 76 -2.78 -17.88 1.57
C PHE A 76 -2.07 -16.96 0.57
N THR A 77 -2.61 -16.80 -0.64
CA THR A 77 -2.08 -15.85 -1.64
C THR A 77 -2.34 -14.41 -1.19
N ILE A 78 -3.57 -14.14 -0.72
CA ILE A 78 -3.94 -12.83 -0.15
C ILE A 78 -3.03 -12.52 1.05
N LEU A 79 -2.88 -13.49 1.96
CA LEU A 79 -2.02 -13.34 3.14
C LEU A 79 -0.57 -13.01 2.76
N HIS A 80 -0.02 -13.69 1.74
CA HIS A 80 1.34 -13.43 1.25
C HIS A 80 1.49 -12.01 0.70
N TYR A 81 0.55 -11.53 -0.11
CA TYR A 81 0.57 -10.16 -0.62
C TYR A 81 0.42 -9.13 0.51
N SER A 82 -0.49 -9.35 1.45
CA SER A 82 -0.68 -8.47 2.61
C SER A 82 0.58 -8.39 3.47
N LEU A 83 1.29 -9.50 3.69
CA LEU A 83 2.56 -9.51 4.43
C LEU A 83 3.66 -8.70 3.72
N ILE A 84 3.81 -8.86 2.41
CA ILE A 84 4.79 -8.10 1.63
C ILE A 84 4.48 -6.59 1.70
N ILE A 85 3.22 -6.22 1.48
CA ILE A 85 2.79 -4.82 1.52
C ILE A 85 2.95 -4.25 2.94
N TYR A 86 2.65 -5.04 3.97
CA TYR A 86 2.81 -4.61 5.36
C TYR A 86 4.28 -4.36 5.74
N ILE A 87 5.21 -5.23 5.31
CA ILE A 87 6.64 -5.01 5.51
C ILE A 87 7.09 -3.73 4.79
N ALA A 88 6.65 -3.53 3.54
CA ALA A 88 6.95 -2.30 2.81
C ALA A 88 6.40 -1.05 3.52
N PHE A 89 5.18 -1.13 4.08
CA PHE A 89 4.57 -0.07 4.88
C PHE A 89 5.38 0.24 6.15
N LEU A 90 5.85 -0.78 6.88
CA LEU A 90 6.68 -0.57 8.07
C LEU A 90 7.98 0.17 7.73
N LEU A 91 8.63 -0.21 6.64
CA LEU A 91 9.84 0.45 6.15
C LEU A 91 9.56 1.88 5.67
N PHE A 92 8.48 2.09 4.93
CA PHE A 92 8.05 3.40 4.43
C PHE A 92 7.81 4.41 5.56
N ASN A 93 7.21 3.99 6.67
CA ASN A 93 6.99 4.85 7.85
C ASN A 93 8.29 5.18 8.62
N LYS A 94 9.42 4.56 8.26
CA LYS A 94 10.74 4.78 8.86
C LYS A 94 11.70 5.39 7.85
N LEU A 95 11.17 6.21 6.96
CA LEU A 95 11.93 7.05 6.03
C LEU A 95 11.95 8.50 6.52
N ASP A 96 13.01 9.22 6.16
CA ASP A 96 13.02 10.68 6.28
C ASP A 96 12.03 11.31 5.28
N ILE A 97 11.47 12.47 5.62
CA ILE A 97 10.39 13.12 4.85
C ILE A 97 10.74 13.31 3.37
N ILE A 98 11.99 13.62 3.05
CA ILE A 98 12.44 13.80 1.65
C ILE A 98 12.34 12.47 0.89
N PHE A 99 12.82 11.37 1.48
CA PHE A 99 12.73 10.05 0.88
C PHE A 99 11.28 9.59 0.74
N THR A 100 10.44 9.86 1.74
CA THR A 100 9.01 9.54 1.72
C THR A 100 8.31 10.18 0.52
N ILE A 101 8.54 11.48 0.29
CA ILE A 101 7.95 12.21 -0.84
C ILE A 101 8.42 11.61 -2.18
N VAL A 102 9.73 11.35 -2.31
CA VAL A 102 10.30 10.75 -3.55
C VAL A 102 9.69 9.37 -3.83
N VAL A 103 9.63 8.49 -2.83
CA VAL A 103 9.05 7.14 -2.98
C VAL A 103 7.57 7.22 -3.35
N PHE A 104 6.81 8.14 -2.76
CA PHE A 104 5.39 8.33 -3.06
C PHE A 104 5.15 8.75 -4.52
N ILE A 105 5.97 9.69 -5.04
CA ILE A 105 5.91 10.11 -6.44
C ILE A 105 6.23 8.93 -7.38
N LEU A 106 7.27 8.14 -7.04
CA LEU A 106 7.65 6.97 -7.84
C LEU A 106 6.54 5.90 -7.87
N TRP A 107 5.91 5.60 -6.73
CA TRP A 107 4.76 4.68 -6.70
C TRP A 107 3.59 5.17 -7.54
N SER A 108 3.28 6.47 -7.50
CA SER A 108 2.24 7.07 -8.31
C SER A 108 2.53 6.93 -9.81
N LEU A 109 3.78 7.18 -10.21
CA LEU A 109 4.24 7.02 -11.60
C LEU A 109 4.17 5.54 -12.04
N ILE A 110 4.61 4.60 -11.20
CA ILE A 110 4.51 3.17 -11.47
C ILE A 110 3.05 2.77 -11.67
N TYR A 111 2.14 3.22 -10.81
CA TYR A 111 0.71 2.94 -10.94
C TYR A 111 0.13 3.47 -12.25
N PHE A 112 0.49 4.70 -12.62
CA PHE A 112 0.09 5.30 -13.90
C PHE A 112 0.57 4.47 -15.10
N LEU A 113 1.84 4.05 -15.10
CA LEU A 113 2.41 3.23 -16.18
C LEU A 113 1.75 1.85 -16.28
N LEU A 114 1.45 1.21 -15.15
CA LEU A 114 0.76 -0.09 -15.13
C LEU A 114 -0.69 0.03 -15.63
N THR A 115 -1.36 1.13 -15.30
CA THR A 115 -2.69 1.45 -15.82
C THR A 115 -2.63 1.65 -17.34
N TYR A 116 -1.66 2.43 -17.82
CA TYR A 116 -1.45 2.63 -19.26
C TYR A 116 -1.11 1.33 -20.00
N LYS A 117 -0.30 0.45 -19.40
CA LYS A 117 -0.01 -0.89 -19.93
C LYS A 117 -1.30 -1.70 -20.09
N THR A 118 -2.18 -1.66 -19.10
CA THR A 118 -3.46 -2.37 -19.11
C THR A 118 -4.35 -1.88 -20.27
N TYR A 119 -4.41 -0.56 -20.47
CA TYR A 119 -5.09 0.05 -21.61
C TYR A 119 -4.51 -0.41 -22.97
N LEU A 120 -3.18 -0.40 -23.12
CA LEU A 120 -2.53 -0.86 -24.35
C LEU A 120 -2.79 -2.34 -24.65
N ASN A 121 -2.81 -3.18 -23.61
CA ASN A 121 -3.11 -4.62 -23.72
C ASN A 121 -4.54 -4.86 -24.19
N TYR A 122 -5.52 -4.12 -23.67
CA TYR A 122 -6.93 -4.26 -24.06
C TYR A 122 -7.14 -4.00 -25.57
N GLY A 123 -6.43 -3.01 -26.13
CA GLY A 123 -6.51 -2.68 -27.56
C GLY A 123 -5.65 -3.56 -28.49
N ASN A 124 -4.90 -4.53 -27.98
CA ASN A 124 -3.83 -5.22 -28.73
C ASN A 124 -4.31 -6.38 -29.61
N LYS A 125 -5.24 -6.13 -30.53
CA LYS A 125 -5.90 -7.18 -31.34
C LYS A 125 -4.94 -7.96 -32.27
N ASN A 126 -3.87 -7.33 -32.76
CA ASN A 126 -2.92 -7.92 -33.73
C ASN A 126 -1.44 -7.78 -33.33
N GLY A 127 -1.12 -7.53 -32.05
CA GLY A 127 0.27 -7.32 -31.62
C GLY A 127 0.88 -5.94 -32.00
N LYS A 128 0.08 -5.04 -32.57
CA LYS A 128 0.51 -3.68 -32.97
C LYS A 128 1.13 -2.88 -31.82
N ASN A 129 0.69 -3.13 -30.59
CA ASN A 129 1.18 -2.43 -29.40
C ASN A 129 2.28 -3.18 -28.64
N ASN A 130 2.75 -4.34 -29.12
CA ASN A 130 3.71 -5.20 -28.41
C ASN A 130 4.99 -4.45 -28.03
N GLU A 131 5.50 -3.61 -28.95
CA GLU A 131 6.71 -2.82 -28.69
C GLU A 131 6.50 -1.82 -27.55
N ASN A 132 5.41 -1.04 -27.59
CA ASN A 132 5.04 -0.09 -26.54
C ASN A 132 4.80 -0.80 -25.19
N ILE A 133 4.15 -1.96 -25.20
CA ILE A 133 3.92 -2.76 -23.99
C ILE A 133 5.26 -3.21 -23.39
N ASN A 134 6.21 -3.65 -24.22
CA ASN A 134 7.54 -4.05 -23.77
C ASN A 134 8.33 -2.87 -23.19
N ILE A 135 8.29 -1.70 -23.84
CA ILE A 135 8.92 -0.48 -23.32
C ILE A 135 8.34 -0.11 -21.95
N VAL A 136 7.00 -0.03 -21.84
CA VAL A 136 6.33 0.30 -20.58
C VAL A 136 6.66 -0.73 -19.50
N ASN A 137 6.73 -2.02 -19.85
CA ASN A 137 7.10 -3.07 -18.92
C ASN A 137 8.53 -2.94 -18.40
N ASN A 138 9.49 -2.65 -19.28
CA ASN A 138 10.90 -2.46 -18.91
C ASN A 138 11.07 -1.22 -18.01
N VAL A 139 10.48 -0.09 -18.41
CA VAL A 139 10.51 1.15 -17.61
C VAL A 139 9.86 0.93 -16.25
N SER A 140 8.69 0.30 -16.20
CA SER A 140 7.99 0.01 -14.94
C SER A 140 8.81 -0.91 -14.03
N ASN A 141 9.49 -1.92 -14.58
CA ASN A 141 10.31 -2.83 -13.80
C ASN A 141 11.56 -2.14 -13.24
N ILE A 142 12.23 -1.30 -14.05
CA ILE A 142 13.36 -0.49 -13.59
C ILE A 142 12.90 0.44 -12.46
N LEU A 143 11.79 1.15 -12.63
CA LEU A 143 11.25 2.05 -11.61
C LEU A 143 10.89 1.29 -10.31
N LYS A 144 10.28 0.11 -10.40
CA LYS A 144 9.99 -0.74 -9.24
C LYS A 144 11.26 -1.11 -8.48
N ILE A 145 12.29 -1.60 -9.18
CA ILE A 145 13.57 -1.99 -8.57
C ILE A 145 14.22 -0.76 -7.90
N THR A 146 14.31 0.36 -8.61
CA THR A 146 14.85 1.61 -8.07
C THR A 146 14.08 2.08 -6.84
N THR A 147 12.75 1.95 -6.83
CA THR A 147 11.93 2.34 -5.68
C THR A 147 12.19 1.46 -4.46
N VAL A 148 12.34 0.14 -4.66
CA VAL A 148 12.71 -0.79 -3.58
C VAL A 148 14.09 -0.44 -3.02
N LEU A 149 15.08 -0.16 -3.89
CA LEU A 149 16.42 0.25 -3.45
C LEU A 149 16.39 1.56 -2.66
N LEU A 150 15.65 2.57 -3.12
CA LEU A 150 15.49 3.84 -2.41
C LEU A 150 14.84 3.67 -1.03
N LEU A 151 13.83 2.80 -0.94
CA LEU A 151 13.17 2.47 0.31
C LEU A 151 14.14 1.79 1.29
N LEU A 152 14.97 0.84 0.82
CA LEU A 152 15.99 0.20 1.66
C LEU A 152 17.11 1.17 2.08
N ILE A 153 17.64 1.96 1.14
CA ILE A 153 18.71 2.94 1.41
C ILE A 153 18.20 4.02 2.36
N GLY A 154 17.03 4.59 2.10
CA GLY A 154 16.41 5.61 2.94
C GLY A 154 16.16 5.09 4.36
N PHE A 155 15.70 3.84 4.48
CA PHE A 155 15.53 3.18 5.77
C PHE A 155 16.85 3.03 6.51
N VAL A 156 17.91 2.55 5.86
CA VAL A 156 19.24 2.36 6.50
C VAL A 156 19.83 3.71 6.95
N ILE A 157 19.72 4.75 6.14
CA ILE A 157 20.17 6.10 6.50
C ILE A 157 19.41 6.60 7.73
N TYR A 158 18.08 6.49 7.72
CA TYR A 158 17.23 6.93 8.82
C TYR A 158 17.47 6.12 10.10
N PHE A 159 17.63 4.80 9.97
CA PHE A 159 17.99 3.89 11.06
C PHE A 159 19.31 4.31 11.70
N ASN A 160 20.36 4.54 10.90
CA ASN A 160 21.67 4.93 11.40
C ASN A 160 21.64 6.29 12.11
N LYS A 161 20.86 7.26 11.59
CA LYS A 161 20.63 8.55 12.24
C LYS A 161 20.00 8.35 13.62
N GLN A 162 18.87 7.64 13.67
CA GLN A 162 18.15 7.41 14.93
C GLN A 162 18.96 6.59 15.94
N TYR A 163 19.74 5.61 15.48
CA TYR A 163 20.64 4.82 16.33
C TYR A 163 21.73 5.68 16.97
N LYS A 164 22.31 6.62 16.22
CA LYS A 164 23.33 7.54 16.75
C LYS A 164 22.74 8.46 17.82
N ASP A 165 21.56 9.03 17.55
CA ASP A 165 20.91 10.01 18.44
C ASP A 165 20.45 9.36 19.76
N HIS A 166 19.99 8.11 19.72
CA HIS A 166 19.41 7.40 20.86
C HIS A 166 20.27 6.25 21.39
N ARG A 167 21.58 6.22 21.07
CA ARG A 167 22.49 5.09 21.32
C ARG A 167 22.38 4.51 22.74
N LYS A 168 22.30 5.37 23.76
CA LYS A 168 22.30 4.95 25.18
C LYS A 168 21.07 4.15 25.58
N ASN A 169 19.91 4.43 24.98
CA ASN A 169 18.63 3.80 25.33
C ASN A 169 18.00 3.09 24.11
N TRP A 170 18.85 2.65 23.17
CA TRP A 170 18.39 2.10 21.90
C TRP A 170 17.63 0.78 22.08
N SER A 171 16.53 0.66 21.35
CA SER A 171 15.82 -0.61 21.20
C SER A 171 15.28 -0.71 19.77
N SER A 172 15.74 -1.72 19.04
CA SER A 172 15.32 -1.94 17.64
C SER A 172 13.83 -2.25 17.53
N ILE A 173 13.24 -2.90 18.53
CA ILE A 173 11.79 -3.18 18.60
C ILE A 173 11.02 -1.86 18.75
N LYS A 174 11.45 -0.99 19.67
CA LYS A 174 10.84 0.35 19.85
C LYS A 174 11.02 1.22 18.62
N PHE A 175 12.17 1.12 17.93
CA PHE A 175 12.38 1.83 16.68
C PHE A 175 11.41 1.34 15.59
N MET A 176 11.33 0.03 15.35
CA MET A 176 10.51 -0.54 14.26
C MET A 176 9.02 -0.34 14.50
N PHE A 177 8.53 -0.66 15.70
CA PHE A 177 7.10 -0.62 16.00
C PHE A 177 6.63 0.72 16.58
N GLY A 178 7.56 1.58 17.01
CA GLY A 178 7.26 2.87 17.62
C GLY A 178 7.00 2.78 19.12
N ASN A 179 6.89 3.95 19.75
CA ASN A 179 6.36 4.11 21.10
C ASN A 179 4.95 4.71 21.02
N VAL A 180 4.16 4.54 22.07
CA VAL A 180 2.80 5.10 22.15
C VAL A 180 2.80 6.63 22.15
N ASN A 181 3.87 7.25 22.68
CA ASN A 181 4.01 8.70 22.82
C ASN A 181 5.06 9.25 21.85
N CYS A 182 4.73 10.34 21.17
CA CYS A 182 5.68 11.09 20.34
C CYS A 182 6.45 12.09 21.21
N ASP A 183 7.78 12.06 21.16
CA ASP A 183 8.63 12.95 21.97
C ASP A 183 8.54 14.43 21.55
N SER A 184 8.13 14.71 20.31
CA SER A 184 7.99 16.08 19.77
C SER A 184 6.65 16.77 20.08
N LEU A 185 5.72 16.09 20.77
CA LEU A 185 4.37 16.57 21.07
C LEU A 185 4.09 16.65 22.58
N LYS A 186 5.14 16.84 23.39
CA LYS A 186 5.01 17.14 24.82
C LYS A 186 4.91 18.63 25.07
#